data_AF-A0A853PZ01-F1
#
_entry.id   AF-A0A853PZ01-F1
#
_cell.length_a   1.000
_cell.length_b   1.000
_cell.length_c   1.000
_cell.angle_alpha   90.00
_cell.angle_beta   90.00
_cell.angle_gamma   90.00
#
_symmetry.space_group_name_H-M   'P 1'
#
loop_
_entity.id
_entity.type
_entity.pdbx_description
1 polymer ?
#
loop_
_entity_poly.entity_id
_entity_poly.type
_entity_poly.pdbx_seq_one_letter_code
_entity_poly.pdbx_strand_id
1 'polypeptide(L)'
;MKRFILCISCLLICCLFLLPEVQAAIPDTGNWISHHLLASDGLTVLAAGPAFAPLKWNIGQNNMGGYKGRLLFIPYDAPSTVPMIPAKPTTNEDLITASGSFTFPSGGTYTQPIYLYSTKGKVGYKAEIQGETDGKSFKQTLEFFFPGNTPGMHAFSTLVKNTPGYFVFEDSDGQQFLMGKPGMYADVSPSFDGGKLAADQRGTAYTATCDANESAVVLGTPIDMEVIAGLKPAPSPGG
;
A
#
# COMPACT_ATOMS: atom_id res chain seq x y z
N MET A 1 -36.16 -61.63 22.38
CA MET A 1 -36.60 -61.01 23.65
C MET A 1 -35.65 -59.92 24.18
N LYS A 2 -34.31 -60.08 24.15
CA LYS A 2 -33.37 -59.03 24.61
C LYS A 2 -33.40 -57.70 23.84
N ARG A 3 -33.66 -57.71 22.52
CA ARG A 3 -33.72 -56.49 21.69
C ARG A 3 -34.99 -55.65 21.92
N PHE A 4 -36.11 -56.29 22.27
CA PHE A 4 -37.35 -55.60 22.60
C PHE A 4 -37.28 -54.92 23.98
N ILE A 5 -36.63 -55.56 24.95
CA ILE A 5 -36.41 -54.97 26.28
C ILE A 5 -35.52 -53.71 26.18
N LEU A 6 -34.50 -53.73 25.31
CA LEU A 6 -33.60 -52.59 25.09
C LEU A 6 -34.31 -51.38 24.45
N CYS A 7 -35.21 -51.64 23.49
CA CYS A 7 -35.99 -50.58 22.84
C CYS A 7 -37.03 -49.98 23.80
N ILE A 8 -37.68 -50.80 24.61
CA ILE A 8 -38.65 -50.33 25.61
C ILE A 8 -37.95 -49.54 26.73
N SER A 9 -36.75 -49.95 27.16
CA SER A 9 -35.95 -49.18 28.11
C SER A 9 -35.47 -47.84 27.54
N CYS A 10 -35.09 -47.78 26.25
CA CYS A 10 -34.71 -46.53 25.61
C CYS A 10 -35.89 -45.57 25.47
N LEU A 11 -37.08 -46.08 25.13
CA LEU A 11 -38.29 -45.26 25.01
C LEU A 11 -38.76 -44.71 26.36
N LEU A 12 -38.70 -45.53 27.42
CA LEU A 12 -39.01 -45.09 28.79
C LEU A 12 -38.02 -44.03 29.31
N ILE A 13 -36.72 -44.17 28.98
CA ILE A 13 -35.70 -43.17 29.32
C ILE A 13 -35.94 -41.87 28.55
N CYS A 14 -36.32 -41.92 27.26
CA CYS A 14 -36.64 -40.73 26.49
C CYS A 14 -37.93 -40.03 26.97
N CYS A 15 -38.94 -40.78 27.43
CA CYS A 15 -40.18 -40.21 27.97
C CYS A 15 -39.97 -39.49 29.32
N LEU A 16 -38.97 -39.89 30.12
CA LEU A 16 -38.63 -39.23 31.38
C LEU A 16 -38.04 -37.81 31.19
N PHE A 17 -37.45 -37.53 30.01
CA PHE A 17 -36.90 -36.20 29.68
C PHE A 17 -37.92 -35.24 29.04
N LEU A 18 -39.14 -35.69 28.78
CA LEU A 18 -40.21 -34.88 28.15
C LEU A 18 -41.27 -34.39 29.15
N LEU A 19 -41.15 -34.76 30.43
CA LEU A 19 -42.03 -34.29 31.49
C LEU A 19 -41.43 -33.01 32.11
N PRO A 20 -42.12 -31.86 32.02
CA PRO A 20 -41.59 -30.56 32.48
C PRO A 20 -41.24 -30.53 33.98
N GLU A 21 -41.85 -31.42 34.76
CA GLU A 21 -41.64 -31.53 36.21
C GLU A 21 -40.32 -32.21 36.58
N VAL A 22 -39.70 -32.99 35.67
CA VAL A 22 -38.39 -33.64 35.91
C VAL A 22 -37.22 -32.69 35.59
N GLN A 23 -37.41 -31.75 34.65
CA GLN A 23 -36.40 -30.74 34.32
C GLN A 23 -36.16 -29.72 35.45
N ALA A 24 -37.13 -29.54 36.35
CA ALA A 24 -37.00 -28.64 37.51
C ALA A 24 -36.23 -29.25 38.70
N ALA A 25 -35.95 -30.56 38.69
CA ALA A 25 -35.23 -31.24 39.77
C ALA A 25 -33.76 -31.57 39.43
N ILE A 26 -33.29 -31.22 38.24
CA ILE A 26 -31.88 -31.32 37.85
C ILE A 26 -31.21 -29.99 38.22
N PRO A 27 -30.29 -29.95 39.20
CA PRO A 27 -29.60 -28.71 39.53
C PRO A 27 -28.84 -28.21 38.30
N ASP A 28 -28.91 -26.91 38.05
CA ASP A 28 -28.27 -26.21 36.92
C ASP A 28 -26.86 -26.71 36.61
N THR A 29 -26.73 -27.63 35.66
CA THR A 29 -25.45 -28.03 35.06
C THR A 29 -25.28 -27.44 33.66
N GLY A 30 -26.01 -26.35 33.37
CA GLY A 30 -26.04 -25.65 32.08
C GLY A 30 -24.82 -24.78 31.78
N ASN A 31 -23.62 -25.11 32.26
CA ASN A 31 -22.42 -24.31 31.92
C ASN A 31 -21.10 -25.11 31.78
N TRP A 32 -21.14 -26.44 31.64
CA TRP A 32 -19.91 -27.24 31.72
C TRP A 32 -19.39 -27.68 30.35
N ILE A 33 -20.22 -27.59 29.31
CA ILE A 33 -19.83 -27.93 27.92
C ILE A 33 -19.28 -26.69 27.20
N SER A 34 -19.69 -25.49 27.61
CA SER A 34 -19.27 -24.23 26.98
C SER A 34 -17.97 -23.64 27.55
N HIS A 35 -17.55 -24.02 28.76
CA HIS A 35 -16.37 -23.43 29.40
C HIS A 35 -15.09 -24.26 29.27
N HIS A 36 -15.17 -25.54 28.88
CA HIS A 36 -13.99 -26.40 28.73
C HIS A 36 -13.48 -26.53 27.29
N LEU A 37 -14.25 -26.09 26.28
CA LEU A 37 -13.77 -25.97 24.90
C LEU A 37 -13.18 -24.58 24.59
N LEU A 38 -13.36 -23.60 25.49
CA LEU A 38 -12.87 -22.22 25.38
C LEU A 38 -11.67 -21.92 26.31
N ALA A 39 -11.23 -22.88 27.13
CA ALA A 39 -10.17 -22.69 28.13
C ALA A 39 -9.06 -23.75 28.07
N SER A 40 -8.88 -24.44 26.94
CA SER A 40 -7.65 -25.17 26.67
C SER A 40 -6.72 -24.29 25.84
N ASP A 41 -5.73 -23.74 26.52
CA ASP A 41 -4.51 -23.16 25.97
C ASP A 41 -4.05 -23.93 24.72
N GLY A 42 -4.04 -23.24 23.59
CA GLY A 42 -3.72 -23.84 22.31
C GLY A 42 -4.69 -23.51 21.19
N LEU A 43 -5.27 -22.29 21.17
CA LEU A 43 -5.48 -21.66 19.87
C LEU A 43 -4.09 -21.47 19.27
N THR A 44 -3.56 -22.51 18.62
CA THR A 44 -2.66 -22.30 17.50
C THR A 44 -3.50 -21.55 16.48
N VAL A 45 -3.57 -20.22 16.65
CA VAL A 45 -3.52 -19.32 15.52
C VAL A 45 -2.23 -19.74 14.83
N LEU A 46 -2.31 -20.72 13.93
CA LEU A 46 -1.38 -20.78 12.81
C LEU A 46 -1.39 -19.35 12.31
N ALA A 47 -0.28 -18.63 12.51
CA ALA A 47 -0.17 -17.24 12.14
C ALA A 47 -0.65 -17.13 10.70
N ALA A 48 -1.92 -16.72 10.55
CA ALA A 48 -2.58 -16.73 9.27
C ALA A 48 -1.95 -15.56 8.56
N GLY A 49 -1.07 -15.85 7.61
CA GLY A 49 -0.61 -14.84 6.67
C GLY A 49 -1.81 -14.21 5.95
N PRO A 50 -1.57 -13.16 5.16
CA PRO A 50 -2.63 -12.43 4.47
C PRO A 50 -3.60 -13.38 3.76
N ALA A 51 -4.86 -13.36 4.19
CA ALA A 51 -5.95 -14.12 3.59
C ALA A 51 -6.79 -13.18 2.72
N PHE A 52 -6.85 -13.44 1.42
CA PHE A 52 -7.62 -12.62 0.49
C PHE A 52 -9.12 -12.79 0.74
N ALA A 53 -9.77 -11.71 1.17
CA ALA A 53 -11.22 -11.60 1.00
C ALA A 53 -11.54 -11.49 -0.51
N PRO A 54 -12.76 -11.87 -0.96
CA PRO A 54 -13.14 -11.69 -2.35
C PRO A 54 -12.92 -10.24 -2.81
N LEU A 55 -12.10 -10.04 -3.84
CA LEU A 55 -11.86 -8.73 -4.46
C LEU A 55 -13.14 -8.31 -5.21
N LYS A 56 -13.93 -7.43 -4.58
CA LYS A 56 -15.19 -6.93 -5.16
C LYS A 56 -15.01 -5.47 -5.59
N TRP A 57 -15.37 -5.19 -6.84
CA TRP A 57 -15.62 -3.83 -7.29
C TRP A 57 -17.11 -3.54 -7.11
N ASN A 58 -17.47 -2.64 -6.21
CA ASN A 58 -18.88 -2.34 -5.97
C ASN A 58 -19.43 -1.53 -7.15
N ILE A 59 -20.56 -1.96 -7.69
CA ILE A 59 -21.24 -1.26 -8.78
C ILE A 59 -21.58 0.17 -8.31
N GLY A 60 -21.19 1.17 -9.10
CA GLY A 60 -21.40 2.59 -8.78
C GLY A 60 -20.24 3.27 -8.03
N GLN A 61 -19.15 2.56 -7.72
CA GLN A 61 -17.92 3.21 -7.25
C GLN A 61 -17.28 4.07 -8.34
N ASN A 62 -16.82 5.25 -7.95
CA ASN A 62 -16.07 6.14 -8.83
C ASN A 62 -14.66 5.57 -9.04
N ASN A 63 -14.17 5.62 -10.28
CA ASN A 63 -12.82 5.21 -10.68
C ASN A 63 -12.25 6.28 -11.61
N MET A 64 -11.95 7.44 -11.04
CA MET A 64 -11.42 8.55 -11.82
C MET A 64 -9.96 8.23 -12.17
N GLY A 65 -9.70 7.95 -13.43
CA GLY A 65 -8.33 7.70 -13.88
C GLY A 65 -7.46 8.95 -13.83
N GLY A 66 -6.17 8.73 -13.58
CA GLY A 66 -5.12 9.72 -13.75
C GLY A 66 -4.61 10.33 -12.45
N TYR A 67 -3.33 10.63 -12.45
CA TYR A 67 -2.62 11.14 -11.30
C TYR A 67 -2.62 12.67 -11.26
N LYS A 68 -2.44 13.23 -10.05
CA LYS A 68 -2.25 14.67 -9.87
C LYS A 68 -0.92 15.09 -10.47
N GLY A 69 -0.86 16.33 -10.96
CA GLY A 69 0.34 16.93 -11.57
C GLY A 69 1.42 17.34 -10.55
N ARG A 70 1.52 16.64 -9.41
CA ARG A 70 2.42 16.95 -8.31
C ARG A 70 3.18 15.70 -7.92
N LEU A 71 4.50 15.77 -7.95
CA LEU A 71 5.38 14.67 -7.59
C LEU A 71 6.49 15.18 -6.68
N LEU A 72 7.05 14.28 -5.87
CA LEU A 72 8.27 14.53 -5.10
C LEU A 72 9.36 13.59 -5.59
N PHE A 73 10.57 14.12 -5.75
CA PHE A 73 11.77 13.35 -5.99
C PHE A 73 12.72 13.43 -4.80
N ILE A 74 13.24 12.28 -4.39
CA ILE A 74 14.16 12.14 -3.26
C ILE A 74 15.40 11.41 -3.78
N PRO A 75 16.58 12.06 -3.88
CA PRO A 75 17.82 11.38 -4.23
C PRO A 75 18.11 10.20 -3.29
N TYR A 76 18.68 9.10 -3.81
CA TYR A 76 18.85 7.87 -3.03
C TYR A 76 19.71 8.04 -1.76
N ASP A 77 20.66 8.99 -1.79
CA ASP A 77 21.63 9.29 -0.75
C ASP A 77 21.15 10.37 0.25
N ALA A 78 20.01 11.01 -0.02
CA ALA A 78 19.47 12.08 0.81
C ALA A 78 18.84 11.61 2.13
N PRO A 79 17.97 10.58 2.16
CA PRO A 79 17.26 10.22 3.39
C PRO A 79 18.10 9.31 4.29
N SER A 80 18.03 9.55 5.61
CA SER A 80 18.58 8.65 6.63
C SER A 80 17.68 7.42 6.84
N THR A 81 16.37 7.60 6.70
CA THR A 81 15.40 6.51 6.76
C THR A 81 14.41 6.61 5.63
N VAL A 82 13.95 5.45 5.14
CA VAL A 82 12.99 5.33 4.04
C VAL A 82 11.84 4.45 4.51
N PRO A 83 10.58 4.78 4.20
CA PRO A 83 9.43 3.92 4.48
C PRO A 83 9.59 2.56 3.78
N MET A 84 9.27 1.48 4.48
CA MET A 84 9.41 0.12 3.95
C MET A 84 8.17 -0.72 4.24
N ILE A 85 7.88 -1.65 3.32
CA ILE A 85 6.86 -2.68 3.54
C ILE A 85 7.33 -3.57 4.71
N PRO A 86 6.45 -3.91 5.67
CA PRO A 86 6.80 -4.78 6.78
C PRO A 86 7.38 -6.12 6.29
N ALA A 87 8.49 -6.56 6.90
CA ALA A 87 9.13 -7.84 6.54
C ALA A 87 8.22 -9.07 6.75
N LYS A 88 7.22 -8.94 7.63
CA LYS A 88 6.21 -9.96 7.91
C LYS A 88 4.83 -9.28 7.88
N PRO A 89 4.23 -9.12 6.69
CA PRO A 89 2.91 -8.54 6.56
C PRO A 89 1.87 -9.47 7.21
N THR A 90 0.94 -8.89 7.96
CA THR A 90 -0.10 -9.63 8.68
C THR A 90 -1.47 -9.47 8.05
N THR A 91 -1.68 -8.36 7.34
CA THR A 91 -2.90 -8.04 6.60
C THR A 91 -2.64 -7.95 5.10
N ASN A 92 -3.69 -7.89 4.29
CA ASN A 92 -3.55 -7.70 2.84
C ASN A 92 -3.07 -6.27 2.54
N GLU A 93 -3.46 -5.29 3.34
CA GLU A 93 -2.99 -3.91 3.24
C GLU A 93 -1.48 -3.82 3.51
N ASP A 94 -0.98 -4.57 4.50
CA ASP A 94 0.45 -4.63 4.84
C ASP A 94 1.32 -5.11 3.67
N LEU A 95 0.76 -5.84 2.69
CA LEU A 95 1.51 -6.33 1.53
C LEU A 95 1.96 -5.20 0.58
N ILE A 96 1.28 -4.06 0.61
CA ILE A 96 1.56 -2.93 -0.30
C ILE A 96 1.83 -1.62 0.44
N THR A 97 1.55 -1.53 1.74
CA THR A 97 1.74 -0.30 2.51
C THR A 97 3.14 -0.20 3.09
N ALA A 98 3.90 0.79 2.63
CA ALA A 98 5.17 1.17 3.24
C ALA A 98 4.92 1.90 4.56
N SER A 99 5.40 1.31 5.65
CA SER A 99 5.32 1.86 7.01
C SER A 99 6.55 2.72 7.32
N GLY A 100 6.34 3.75 8.14
CA GLY A 100 7.38 4.71 8.53
C GLY A 100 7.36 5.99 7.70
N SER A 101 8.35 6.85 7.92
CA SER A 101 8.49 8.14 7.26
C SER A 101 9.91 8.35 6.72
N PHE A 102 10.02 9.20 5.71
CA PHE A 102 11.31 9.72 5.29
C PHE A 102 11.88 10.63 6.37
N THR A 103 13.13 10.40 6.77
CA THR A 103 13.87 11.33 7.62
C THR A 103 15.12 11.80 6.90
N PHE A 104 15.47 13.07 7.08
CA PHE A 104 16.62 13.71 6.45
C PHE A 104 17.63 14.13 7.52
N PRO A 105 18.94 13.97 7.28
CA PRO A 105 19.96 14.36 8.24
C PRO A 105 20.01 15.89 8.39
N SER A 106 20.23 16.35 9.63
CA SER A 106 20.44 17.77 9.91
C SER A 106 21.73 18.26 9.24
N GLY A 107 21.63 19.24 8.34
CA GLY A 107 22.78 19.78 7.61
C GLY A 107 23.24 18.96 6.40
N GLY A 108 22.46 17.95 5.98
CA GLY A 108 22.67 17.28 4.70
C GLY A 108 22.41 18.20 3.51
N THR A 109 22.93 17.82 2.33
CA THR A 109 22.69 18.55 1.06
C THR A 109 21.21 18.75 0.76
N TYR A 110 20.38 17.78 1.16
CA TYR A 110 18.93 17.83 1.05
C TYR A 110 18.30 17.70 2.42
N THR A 111 17.57 18.73 2.83
CA THR A 111 16.79 18.75 4.09
C THR A 111 15.31 18.40 3.86
N GLN A 112 14.87 18.35 2.61
CA GLN A 112 13.51 18.03 2.21
C GLN A 112 13.48 17.46 0.77
N PRO A 113 12.40 16.75 0.38
CA PRO A 113 12.21 16.28 -1.00
C PRO A 113 12.18 17.43 -2.02
N ILE A 114 12.54 17.14 -3.27
CA ILE A 114 12.42 18.08 -4.38
C ILE A 114 10.99 18.00 -4.93
N TYR A 115 10.26 19.11 -4.89
CA TYR A 115 8.95 19.21 -5.51
C TYR A 115 9.05 19.33 -7.03
N LEU A 116 8.25 18.53 -7.74
CA LEU A 116 8.15 18.51 -9.18
C LEU A 116 6.71 18.80 -9.61
N TYR A 117 6.58 19.81 -10.47
CA TYR A 117 5.36 20.07 -11.19
C TYR A 117 5.29 19.21 -12.46
N SER A 118 4.13 18.64 -12.75
CA SER A 118 3.84 18.01 -14.04
C SER A 118 2.55 18.56 -14.63
N THR A 119 2.52 18.63 -15.96
CA THR A 119 1.31 18.99 -16.71
C THR A 119 0.19 18.00 -16.40
N LYS A 120 -1.02 18.50 -16.15
CA LYS A 120 -2.19 17.68 -15.86
C LYS A 120 -2.46 16.68 -17.00
N GLY A 121 -2.71 15.43 -16.66
CA GLY A 121 -2.99 14.35 -17.63
C GLY A 121 -1.75 13.82 -18.35
N LYS A 122 -0.54 14.26 -17.99
CA LYS A 122 0.73 13.70 -18.49
C LYS A 122 1.44 12.79 -17.50
N VAL A 123 0.91 12.68 -16.28
CA VAL A 123 1.43 11.75 -15.28
C VAL A 123 0.81 10.39 -15.53
N GLY A 124 1.66 9.39 -15.75
CA GLY A 124 1.26 8.01 -15.99
C GLY A 124 2.08 7.05 -15.14
N TYR A 125 1.44 6.03 -14.59
CA TYR A 125 2.11 4.96 -13.87
C TYR A 125 1.66 3.62 -14.42
N LYS A 126 2.62 2.74 -14.68
CA LYS A 126 2.41 1.39 -15.19
C LYS A 126 3.28 0.42 -14.43
N ALA A 127 2.74 -0.76 -14.13
CA ALA A 127 3.49 -1.88 -13.56
C ALA A 127 3.26 -3.11 -14.41
N GLU A 128 4.32 -3.63 -15.02
CA GLU A 128 4.26 -4.77 -15.93
C GLU A 128 5.05 -5.95 -15.37
N ILE A 129 4.53 -7.17 -15.49
CA ILE A 129 5.25 -8.37 -15.05
C ILE A 129 6.42 -8.61 -16.00
N GLN A 130 7.59 -8.86 -15.44
CA GLN A 130 8.80 -9.24 -16.13
C GLN A 130 9.47 -10.43 -15.41
N GLY A 131 10.46 -11.02 -16.06
CA GLY A 131 11.21 -12.16 -15.52
C GLY A 131 10.73 -13.51 -16.04
N GLU A 132 11.51 -14.53 -15.74
CA GLU A 132 11.27 -15.91 -16.17
C GLU A 132 10.39 -16.67 -15.15
N THR A 133 10.05 -17.91 -15.49
CA THR A 133 9.37 -18.82 -14.55
C THR A 133 10.21 -18.93 -13.27
N ASP A 134 9.54 -18.83 -12.10
CA ASP A 134 10.15 -18.84 -10.76
C ASP A 134 11.02 -17.61 -10.40
N GLY A 135 11.00 -16.53 -11.20
CA GLY A 135 11.75 -15.30 -10.96
C GLY A 135 11.03 -14.02 -11.40
N LYS A 136 9.69 -13.98 -11.25
CA LYS A 136 8.87 -12.86 -11.72
C LYS A 136 8.98 -11.64 -10.80
N SER A 137 9.08 -10.47 -11.41
CA SER A 137 9.02 -9.15 -10.74
C SER A 137 8.15 -8.20 -11.54
N PHE A 138 7.86 -7.02 -10.98
CA PHE A 138 7.21 -5.94 -11.69
C PHE A 138 8.23 -4.90 -12.13
N LYS A 139 8.12 -4.49 -13.39
CA LYS A 139 8.75 -3.28 -13.91
C LYS A 139 7.78 -2.12 -13.73
N GLN A 140 8.08 -1.24 -12.79
CA GLN A 140 7.32 -0.02 -12.57
C GLN A 140 7.89 1.09 -13.47
N THR A 141 7.01 1.78 -14.19
CA THR A 141 7.35 2.91 -15.06
C THR A 141 6.46 4.10 -14.71
N LEU A 142 7.08 5.21 -14.34
CA LEU A 142 6.43 6.49 -14.04
C LEU A 142 6.83 7.52 -15.09
N GLU A 143 5.83 8.09 -15.76
CA GLU A 143 6.00 9.10 -16.79
C GLU A 143 5.43 10.42 -16.29
N PHE A 144 6.13 11.53 -16.51
CA PHE A 144 5.64 12.88 -16.23
C PHE A 144 6.26 13.92 -17.17
N PHE A 145 5.66 15.11 -17.26
CA PHE A 145 6.07 16.13 -18.23
C PHE A 145 6.12 17.54 -17.61
N PHE A 146 7.30 18.16 -17.67
CA PHE A 146 7.52 19.54 -17.26
C PHE A 146 7.52 20.47 -18.49
N PRO A 147 6.64 21.48 -18.57
CA PRO A 147 6.56 22.37 -19.72
C PRO A 147 7.63 23.46 -19.70
N GLY A 148 8.02 23.92 -20.89
CA GLY A 148 8.90 25.06 -21.08
C GLY A 148 10.39 24.69 -21.16
N ASN A 149 11.22 25.73 -21.12
CA ASN A 149 12.67 25.60 -21.21
C ASN A 149 13.30 26.50 -20.14
N THR A 150 13.28 26.02 -18.90
CA THR A 150 13.79 26.79 -17.75
C THR A 150 15.17 26.26 -17.31
N PRO A 151 16.06 27.13 -16.80
CA PRO A 151 17.35 26.69 -16.27
C PRO A 151 17.22 25.64 -15.14
N GLY A 152 16.21 25.79 -14.27
CA GLY A 152 15.95 24.85 -13.17
C GLY A 152 15.61 23.44 -13.65
N MET A 153 14.84 23.32 -14.74
CA MET A 153 14.52 22.03 -15.36
C MET A 153 15.77 21.37 -15.95
N HIS A 154 16.65 22.12 -16.61
CA HIS A 154 17.93 21.58 -17.11
C HIS A 154 18.88 21.17 -15.98
N ALA A 155 18.91 21.94 -14.89
CA ALA A 155 19.67 21.58 -13.69
C ALA A 155 19.14 20.28 -13.08
N PHE A 156 17.82 20.14 -12.95
CA PHE A 156 17.20 18.90 -12.50
C PHE A 156 17.51 17.72 -13.42
N SER A 157 17.37 17.88 -14.74
CA SER A 157 17.74 16.85 -15.72
C SER A 157 19.22 16.44 -15.61
N THR A 158 20.11 17.39 -15.30
CA THR A 158 21.54 17.12 -15.08
C THR A 158 21.80 16.36 -13.79
N LEU A 159 21.01 16.59 -12.75
CA LEU A 159 21.06 15.84 -11.50
C LEU A 159 20.58 14.40 -11.71
N VAL A 160 19.36 14.23 -12.23
CA VAL A 160 18.68 12.92 -12.26
C VAL A 160 19.24 11.95 -13.28
N LYS A 161 19.98 12.41 -14.30
CA LYS A 161 20.60 11.52 -15.30
C LYS A 161 21.55 10.48 -14.70
N ASN A 162 22.18 10.80 -13.57
CA ASN A 162 23.15 9.95 -12.88
C ASN A 162 22.81 9.76 -11.39
N THR A 163 21.68 10.30 -10.94
CA THR A 163 21.25 10.23 -9.54
C THR A 163 19.92 9.52 -9.50
N PRO A 164 19.92 8.20 -9.23
CA PRO A 164 18.67 7.49 -9.02
C PRO A 164 18.05 7.91 -7.68
N GLY A 165 16.79 7.57 -7.47
CA GLY A 165 16.13 7.96 -6.23
C GLY A 165 14.75 7.36 -6.05
N TYR A 166 13.96 8.01 -5.21
CA TYR A 166 12.59 7.66 -4.91
C TYR A 166 11.65 8.70 -5.49
N PHE A 167 10.48 8.24 -5.94
CA PHE A 167 9.40 9.13 -6.36
C PHE A 167 8.19 8.92 -5.47
N VAL A 168 7.57 10.03 -5.05
CA VAL A 168 6.26 10.03 -4.42
C VAL A 168 5.29 10.76 -5.33
N PHE A 169 4.18 10.14 -5.67
CA PHE A 169 3.16 10.70 -6.55
C PHE A 169 1.76 10.41 -6.00
N GLU A 170 0.78 11.22 -6.39
CA GLU A 170 -0.55 11.19 -5.81
C GLU A 170 -1.61 10.92 -6.88
N ASP A 171 -2.54 10.03 -6.56
CA ASP A 171 -3.70 9.75 -7.42
C ASP A 171 -4.77 10.85 -7.31
N SER A 172 -5.76 10.81 -8.18
CA SER A 172 -6.94 11.68 -8.15
C SER A 172 -7.65 11.66 -6.79
N ASP A 173 -7.72 10.49 -6.15
CA ASP A 173 -8.34 10.28 -4.83
C ASP A 173 -7.47 10.75 -3.64
N GLY A 174 -6.23 11.19 -3.89
CA GLY A 174 -5.32 11.69 -2.86
C GLY A 174 -4.43 10.64 -2.20
N GLN A 175 -4.53 9.38 -2.63
CA GLN A 175 -3.62 8.34 -2.17
C GLN A 175 -2.22 8.56 -2.73
N GLN A 176 -1.21 8.52 -1.86
CA GLN A 176 0.18 8.66 -2.24
C GLN A 176 0.83 7.30 -2.45
N PHE A 177 1.56 7.19 -3.55
CA PHE A 177 2.33 6.02 -3.94
C PHE A 177 3.82 6.33 -3.90
N LEU A 178 4.60 5.32 -3.52
CA LEU A 178 6.05 5.33 -3.49
C LEU A 178 6.59 4.44 -4.61
N MET A 179 7.54 4.95 -5.36
CA MET A 179 8.33 4.19 -6.32
C MET A 179 9.80 4.21 -5.91
N GLY A 180 10.41 3.02 -5.93
CA GLY A 180 11.76 2.76 -5.43
C GLY A 180 11.77 2.27 -3.99
N LYS A 181 12.78 1.46 -3.67
CA LYS A 181 13.09 0.98 -2.31
C LYS A 181 14.60 0.91 -2.11
N PRO A 182 15.10 0.86 -0.86
CA PRO A 182 16.54 0.76 -0.62
C PRO A 182 17.17 -0.41 -1.42
N GLY A 183 18.17 -0.09 -2.24
CA GLY A 183 18.85 -1.04 -3.13
C GLY A 183 18.20 -1.28 -4.50
N MET A 184 16.97 -0.82 -4.73
CA MET A 184 16.27 -0.82 -6.03
C MET A 184 15.62 0.55 -6.24
N TYR A 185 16.44 1.48 -6.72
CA TYR A 185 16.03 2.87 -6.92
C TYR A 185 15.40 3.08 -8.29
N ALA A 186 14.68 4.18 -8.46
CA ALA A 186 14.16 4.58 -9.76
C ALA A 186 15.24 5.32 -10.56
N ASP A 187 15.60 4.77 -11.72
CA ASP A 187 16.45 5.41 -12.71
C ASP A 187 15.61 6.35 -13.57
N VAL A 188 16.12 7.55 -13.84
CA VAL A 188 15.39 8.62 -14.53
C VAL A 188 16.02 8.95 -15.87
N SER A 189 15.22 8.88 -16.92
CA SER A 189 15.59 9.26 -18.28
C SER A 189 14.87 10.56 -18.68
N PRO A 190 15.53 11.73 -18.57
CA PRO A 190 14.99 12.98 -19.09
C PRO A 190 15.16 13.09 -20.61
N SER A 191 14.10 13.54 -21.30
CA SER A 191 14.09 13.80 -22.73
C SER A 191 13.49 15.17 -23.02
N PHE A 192 14.34 16.14 -23.36
CA PHE A 192 13.91 17.49 -23.71
C PHE A 192 13.51 17.58 -25.18
N ASP A 193 12.34 18.15 -25.45
CA ASP A 193 11.87 18.50 -26.78
C ASP A 193 11.63 20.02 -26.87
N GLY A 194 12.31 20.65 -27.83
CA GLY A 194 12.20 22.07 -28.13
C GLY A 194 10.91 22.48 -28.84
N GLY A 195 10.19 21.52 -29.43
CA GLY A 195 9.15 21.75 -30.42
C GLY A 195 9.74 22.19 -31.77
N LYS A 196 9.16 21.73 -32.88
CA LYS A 196 9.61 22.12 -34.24
C LYS A 196 8.72 23.21 -34.82
N LEU A 197 7.43 23.16 -34.52
CA LEU A 197 6.41 24.11 -34.95
C LEU A 197 5.98 25.01 -33.79
N ALA A 198 5.45 26.19 -34.09
CA ALA A 198 4.94 27.13 -33.07
C ALA A 198 3.77 26.55 -32.24
N ALA A 199 3.08 25.52 -32.74
CA ALA A 199 2.01 24.82 -32.05
C ALA A 199 2.49 23.63 -31.20
N ASP A 200 3.76 23.22 -31.33
CA ASP A 200 4.29 22.08 -30.60
C ASP A 200 4.55 22.43 -29.13
N GLN A 201 4.32 21.45 -28.26
CA GLN A 201 4.54 21.62 -26.83
C GLN A 201 6.04 21.49 -26.52
N ARG A 202 6.67 22.58 -26.13
CA ARG A 202 8.06 22.60 -25.64
C ARG A 202 8.14 22.16 -24.18
N GLY A 203 9.05 21.25 -23.84
CA GLY A 203 9.23 20.78 -22.46
C GLY A 203 10.16 19.57 -22.32
N THR A 204 10.26 19.02 -21.11
CA THR A 204 10.99 17.77 -20.84
C THR A 204 10.01 16.69 -20.40
N ALA A 205 10.03 15.56 -21.10
CA ALA A 205 9.43 14.32 -20.66
C ALA A 205 10.42 13.57 -19.76
N TYR A 206 9.96 13.10 -18.62
CA TYR A 206 10.74 12.27 -17.71
C TYR A 206 10.10 10.89 -17.63
N THR A 207 10.92 9.86 -17.79
CA THR A 207 10.55 8.47 -17.56
C THR A 207 11.40 7.93 -16.43
N ALA A 208 10.78 7.54 -15.33
CA ALA A 208 11.42 6.87 -14.22
C ALA A 208 11.07 5.37 -14.27
N THR A 209 12.06 4.49 -14.10
CA THR A 209 11.86 3.04 -14.12
C THR A 209 12.48 2.39 -12.89
N CYS A 210 11.79 1.42 -12.30
CA CYS A 210 12.26 0.68 -11.13
C CYS A 210 11.77 -0.76 -11.20
N ASP A 211 12.62 -1.70 -10.77
CA ASP A 211 12.23 -3.08 -10.54
C ASP A 211 11.67 -3.21 -9.12
N ALA A 212 10.52 -3.87 -8.97
CA ALA A 212 9.85 -4.06 -7.69
C ALA A 212 9.21 -5.45 -7.61
N ASN A 213 8.92 -5.93 -6.40
CA ASN A 213 8.17 -7.18 -6.23
C ASN A 213 6.66 -6.92 -6.21
N GLU A 214 6.28 -5.67 -5.95
CA GLU A 214 4.94 -5.18 -5.76
C GLU A 214 4.50 -4.39 -7.00
N SER A 215 3.23 -4.48 -7.37
CA SER A 215 2.69 -3.71 -8.50
C SER A 215 2.54 -2.22 -8.19
N ALA A 216 2.34 -1.87 -6.92
CA ALA A 216 2.30 -0.51 -6.41
C ALA A 216 2.61 -0.53 -4.90
N VAL A 217 3.27 0.53 -4.41
CA VAL A 217 3.55 0.69 -2.98
C VAL A 217 2.83 1.94 -2.49
N VAL A 218 1.95 1.79 -1.51
CA VAL A 218 1.20 2.87 -0.90
C VAL A 218 1.99 3.43 0.28
N LEU A 219 2.09 4.76 0.37
CA LEU A 219 2.74 5.41 1.50
C LEU A 219 1.80 5.42 2.71
N GLY A 220 2.17 4.72 3.79
CA GLY A 220 1.36 4.66 5.01
C GLY A 220 1.35 5.98 5.80
N THR A 221 2.36 6.82 5.62
CA THR A 221 2.42 8.18 6.20
C THR A 221 2.53 9.21 5.07
N PRO A 222 1.42 9.80 4.62
CA PRO A 222 1.42 10.79 3.54
C PRO A 222 2.29 12.01 3.85
N ILE A 223 2.92 12.57 2.82
CA ILE A 223 3.71 13.80 2.88
C ILE A 223 2.84 14.97 2.41
N ASP A 224 2.83 16.08 3.15
CA ASP A 224 2.15 17.31 2.71
C ASP A 224 2.94 17.97 1.56
N MET A 225 2.61 17.58 0.33
CA MET A 225 3.27 18.08 -0.88
C MET A 225 3.07 19.60 -1.08
N GLU A 226 2.02 20.20 -0.51
CA GLU A 226 1.75 21.63 -0.64
C GLU A 226 2.68 22.46 0.23
N VAL A 227 3.02 21.96 1.42
CA VAL A 227 4.04 22.55 2.28
C VAL A 227 5.41 22.48 1.62
N ILE A 228 5.78 21.32 1.05
CA ILE A 228 7.06 21.17 0.34
C ILE A 228 7.13 22.06 -0.91
N ALA A 229 6.01 22.24 -1.60
CA ALA A 229 5.91 23.16 -2.73
C ALA A 229 5.96 24.65 -2.32
N GLY A 230 5.94 24.96 -1.02
CA GLY A 230 5.86 26.34 -0.51
C GLY A 230 4.51 27.03 -0.78
N LEU A 231 3.47 26.25 -1.15
CA LEU A 231 2.12 26.75 -1.43
C LEU A 231 1.30 26.95 -0.16
N LYS A 232 1.72 26.32 0.94
CA LYS A 232 1.11 26.40 2.26
C LYS A 232 2.21 26.59 3.32
N PRO A 233 2.00 27.43 4.34
CA PRO A 233 2.94 27.52 5.44
C PRO A 233 3.05 26.16 6.15
N ALA A 234 4.28 25.80 6.55
CA ALA A 234 4.49 24.62 7.38
C ALA A 234 3.67 24.73 8.68
N PRO A 235 3.11 23.63 9.20
CA PRO A 235 2.41 23.66 10.47
C PRO A 235 3.34 24.22 11.55
N SER A 236 2.83 25.18 12.33
CA SER A 236 3.60 25.72 13.46
C SER A 236 3.89 24.60 14.45
N PRO A 237 5.12 24.53 15.02
CA PRO A 237 5.42 23.56 16.05
C PRO A 237 4.63 23.92 17.31
N GLY A 238 3.51 23.22 17.55
CA GLY A 238 2.70 23.33 18.75
C GLY A 238 1.34 24.00 18.51
N GLY A 239 0.30 23.17 18.45
CA GLY A 239 -1.11 23.51 18.62
C GLY A 239 -1.81 22.32 19.26
#